data_AF-A0A441UUP6-F1
#
_entry.id   AF-A0A441UUP6-F1
#
_cell.length_a   1.000
_cell.length_b   1.000
_cell.length_c   1.000
_cell.angle_alpha   90.00
_cell.angle_beta   90.00
_cell.angle_gamma   90.00
#
_symmetry.space_group_name_H-M   'P 1'
#
loop_
_entity.id
_entity.type
_entity.pdbx_description
1 polymer ?
#
loop_
_entity_poly.entity_id
_entity_poly.type
_entity_poly.pdbx_seq_one_letter_code
_entity_poly.pdbx_strand_id
1 'polypeptide(L)' 'MGKREMPSVLILTYNEAVNIADCIASIPWRKQIYVLDSKSTDGTAKIAEEMGAVVVTRPFTDYADQRNFGLTLPGLDEW' A
#
# COMPACT_ATOMS: atom_id res chain seq x y z
N MET A 1 11.70 -27.66 6.68
CA MET A 1 10.52 -26.82 6.96
C MET A 1 10.71 -25.52 6.19
N GLY A 2 10.02 -25.32 5.07
CA GLY A 2 10.17 -24.09 4.28
C GLY A 2 9.71 -22.87 5.09
N LYS A 3 10.48 -21.78 5.06
CA LYS A 3 10.03 -20.48 5.60
C LYS A 3 8.77 -20.11 4.83
N ARG A 4 7.61 -20.09 5.49
CA ARG A 4 6.41 -19.52 4.88
C ARG A 4 6.54 -18.01 5.01
N GLU A 5 6.91 -17.35 3.92
CA GLU A 5 6.87 -15.89 3.85
C GLU A 5 5.43 -15.42 4.07
N MET A 6 5.26 -14.33 4.81
CA MET A 6 3.93 -13.77 5.05
C MET A 6 3.58 -12.87 3.87
N PRO A 7 2.40 -13.04 3.22
CA PRO A 7 2.07 -12.24 2.06
C PRO A 7 1.96 -10.76 2.44
N SER A 8 2.46 -9.88 1.58
CA SER A 8 2.39 -8.43 1.70
C SER A 8 0.96 -7.91 1.41
N VAL A 9 0.68 -6.68 1.81
CA VAL A 9 -0.59 -5.98 1.51
C VAL A 9 -0.31 -4.78 0.61
N LEU A 10 -1.12 -4.60 -0.42
CA LEU A 10 -1.13 -3.45 -1.30
C LEU A 10 -2.42 -2.65 -1.10
N ILE A 11 -2.30 -1.36 -0.80
CA ILE A 11 -3.40 -0.40 -0.70
C ILE A 11 -3.26 0.59 -1.85
N LEU A 12 -4.26 0.67 -2.72
CA LEU A 12 -4.36 1.71 -3.74
C LEU A 12 -5.19 2.85 -3.17
N THR A 13 -4.72 4.10 -3.25
CA THR A 13 -5.41 5.20 -2.57
C THR A 13 -5.32 6.54 -3.31
N TYR A 14 -6.25 7.45 -2.98
CA TYR A 14 -6.30 8.86 -3.38
C TYR A 14 -7.18 9.66 -2.41
N ASN A 15 -6.62 10.66 -1.73
CA ASN A 15 -7.31 11.56 -0.80
C ASN A 15 -8.11 10.83 0.30
N GLU A 16 -7.46 9.90 0.99
CA GLU A 16 -8.01 9.09 2.08
C GLU A 16 -7.42 9.46 3.45
N ALA A 17 -7.02 10.71 3.69
CA ALA A 17 -6.42 11.11 4.97
C ALA A 17 -7.33 10.83 6.17
N VAL A 18 -8.64 10.77 5.96
CA VAL A 18 -9.64 10.44 6.98
C VAL A 18 -9.66 8.95 7.33
N ASN A 19 -9.33 8.06 6.39
CA ASN A 19 -9.55 6.61 6.53
C ASN A 19 -8.26 5.79 6.53
N ILE A 20 -7.17 6.32 5.96
CA ILE A 20 -5.95 5.55 5.72
C ILE A 20 -5.35 5.03 7.03
N ALA A 21 -5.52 5.78 8.12
CA ALA A 21 -4.98 5.38 9.41
C ALA A 21 -5.68 4.12 9.95
N ASP A 22 -7.00 4.15 10.03
CA ASP A 22 -7.81 3.01 10.50
C ASP A 22 -7.66 1.80 9.55
N CYS A 23 -7.53 2.06 8.25
CA CYS A 23 -7.25 1.03 7.25
C CYS A 23 -5.95 0.28 7.57
N ILE A 24 -4.84 1.00 7.77
CA ILE A 24 -3.54 0.39 8.10
C ILE A 24 -3.59 -0.30 9.47
N ALA A 25 -4.22 0.31 10.47
CA ALA A 25 -4.35 -0.27 11.81
C ALA A 25 -5.13 -1.61 11.84
N SER A 26 -6.03 -1.81 10.87
CA SER A 26 -6.79 -3.07 10.74
C SER A 26 -5.97 -4.26 10.22
N ILE A 27 -4.79 -3.99 9.65
CA ILE A 27 -3.92 -5.01 9.06
C ILE A 27 -3.05 -5.65 10.16
N PRO A 28 -2.87 -6.99 10.17
CA PRO A 28 -1.99 -7.63 11.15
C PRO A 28 -0.55 -7.08 11.10
N TRP A 29 -0.01 -6.70 12.26
CA TRP A 29 1.31 -6.04 12.40
C TRP A 29 2.51 -6.76 11.77
N ARG A 30 2.38 -8.05 11.45
CA ARG A 30 3.44 -8.84 10.81
C ARG A 30 3.50 -8.68 9.29
N LYS A 31 2.60 -7.91 8.69
CA LYS A 31 2.49 -7.73 7.24
C LYS A 31 3.35 -6.58 6.77
N GLN A 32 4.09 -6.77 5.68
CA GLN A 32 4.62 -5.65 4.91
C GLN A 32 3.43 -4.96 4.22
N ILE A 33 3.34 -3.64 4.36
CA ILE A 33 2.27 -2.82 3.78
C ILE A 33 2.89 -1.87 2.76
N TYR A 34 2.33 -1.88 1.56
CA TYR A 34 2.60 -0.91 0.51
C TYR A 34 1.36 -0.05 0.30
N VAL A 35 1.54 1.27 0.31
CA VAL A 35 0.51 2.23 -0.10
C VAL A 35 0.93 2.82 -1.43
N LEU A 36 0.17 2.51 -2.48
CA LEU A 36 0.36 3.07 -3.80
C LEU A 36 -0.59 4.27 -3.98
N ASP A 37 -0.05 5.44 -3.69
CA ASP A 37 -0.74 6.72 -3.66
C ASP A 37 -0.86 7.34 -5.06
N SER A 38 -2.07 7.76 -5.41
CA SER A 38 -2.40 8.33 -6.72
C SER A 38 -2.15 9.84 -6.81
N LYS A 39 -1.11 10.34 -6.13
CA LYS A 39 -0.84 11.77 -5.91
C LYS A 39 -1.96 12.45 -5.11
N SER A 40 -2.24 11.93 -3.92
CA SER A 40 -3.13 12.60 -2.98
C SER A 40 -2.66 14.03 -2.73
N THR A 41 -3.62 14.94 -2.63
CA THR A 41 -3.41 16.37 -2.33
C THR A 41 -3.65 16.70 -0.87
N ASP A 42 -4.05 15.71 -0.07
CA ASP A 42 -4.24 15.81 1.37
C ASP A 42 -3.09 15.13 2.14
N GLY A 43 -3.30 14.83 3.43
CA GLY A 43 -2.32 14.19 4.29
C GLY A 43 -2.12 12.68 4.09
N THR A 44 -2.79 12.04 3.11
CA THR A 44 -2.86 10.57 2.99
C THR A 44 -1.48 9.90 3.01
N ALA A 45 -0.57 10.34 2.15
CA ALA A 45 0.78 9.76 2.03
C ALA A 45 1.55 9.89 3.35
N LYS A 46 1.54 11.09 3.95
CA LYS A 46 2.24 11.34 5.21
C LYS A 46 1.73 10.46 6.35
N ILE A 47 0.40 10.33 6.49
CA ILE A 47 -0.20 9.48 7.52
C ILE A 47 0.21 8.02 7.31
N ALA A 48 0.20 7.53 6.07
CA ALA A 48 0.63 6.17 5.76
C ALA A 48 2.11 5.92 6.11
N GLU A 49 3.01 6.85 5.79
CA GLU A 49 4.43 6.77 6.17
C GLU A 49 4.61 6.74 7.69
N GLU A 50 3.92 7.61 8.43
CA GLU A 50 3.96 7.67 9.89
C GLU A 50 3.48 6.37 10.56
N MET A 51 2.62 5.61 9.87
CA MET A 51 2.15 4.29 10.31
C MET A 51 3.06 3.12 9.90
N GLY A 52 4.18 3.40 9.25
CA GLY A 52 5.17 2.40 8.85
C GLY A 52 4.85 1.68 7.55
N ALA A 53 3.90 2.18 6.75
CA ALA A 53 3.71 1.68 5.39
C ALA A 53 4.83 2.20 4.47
N VAL A 54 5.18 1.41 3.45
CA VAL A 54 6.04 1.87 2.35
C VAL A 54 5.15 2.58 1.34
N VAL A 55 5.30 3.90 1.22
CA VAL A 55 4.52 4.71 0.29
C VAL A 55 5.24 4.82 -1.05
N VAL A 56 4.51 4.53 -2.12
CA VAL A 56 4.93 4.73 -3.52
C VAL A 56 3.91 5.63 -4.17
N THR A 57 4.35 6.69 -4.86
CA THR A 57 3.44 7.65 -5.49
C THR A 57 3.55 7.59 -7.01
N ARG A 58 2.40 7.52 -7.70
CA ARG A 58 2.33 7.64 -9.17
C ARG A 58 1.00 8.26 -9.60
N PRO A 59 0.92 8.92 -10.76
CA PRO A 59 -0.37 9.32 -11.31
C PRO A 59 -1.30 8.12 -11.51
N PHE A 60 -2.59 8.27 -11.21
CA PHE A 60 -3.59 7.29 -11.60
C PHE A 60 -3.93 7.43 -13.09
N THR A 61 -3.90 6.32 -13.79
CA THR A 61 -4.27 6.17 -15.21
C THR A 61 -5.56 5.36 -15.28
N ASP A 62 -5.51 4.11 -14.81
CA ASP A 62 -6.62 3.21 -14.59
C ASP A 62 -6.29 2.18 -13.50
N TYR A 63 -7.30 1.42 -13.08
CA TYR A 63 -7.15 0.43 -12.01
C TYR A 63 -6.22 -0.73 -12.39
N ALA A 64 -6.26 -1.20 -13.64
CA ALA A 64 -5.47 -2.34 -14.07
C ALA A 64 -3.98 -1.98 -14.09
N ASP A 65 -3.62 -0.83 -14.64
CA ASP A 65 -2.27 -0.29 -14.63
C ASP A 65 -1.76 -0.03 -13.20
N GLN A 66 -2.58 0.58 -12.33
CA GLN A 66 -2.21 0.83 -10.94
C GLN A 66 -1.94 -0.48 -10.17
N ARG A 67 -2.84 -1.46 -10.31
CA ARG A 67 -2.70 -2.77 -9.66
C ARG A 67 -1.49 -3.53 -10.21
N ASN A 68 -1.35 -3.59 -11.54
CA ASN A 68 -0.25 -4.32 -12.18
C ASN A 68 1.11 -3.70 -11.84
N PHE A 69 1.21 -2.38 -11.76
CA PHE A 69 2.41 -1.72 -11.25
C PHE A 69 2.69 -2.15 -9.80
N GLY A 70 1.68 -2.15 -8.93
CA GLY A 70 1.83 -2.57 -7.54
C GLY A 70 2.33 -4.01 -7.38
N LEU A 71 1.96 -4.92 -8.29
CA LEU A 71 2.47 -6.29 -8.32
C LEU A 71 3.96 -6.39 -8.69
N THR A 72 4.59 -5.32 -9.20
CA THR A 72 6.04 -5.31 -9.45
C THR A 72 6.87 -4.96 -8.21
N LEU A 73 6.20 -4.59 -7.10
CA LEU A 73 6.87 -4.29 -5.84
C LEU A 73 7.35 -5.59 -5.15
N PRO A 74 8.49 -5.57 -4.46
CA PRO A 74 9.06 -6.77 -3.84
C PRO A 74 8.07 -7.50 -2.91
N GLY A 75 7.90 -8.81 -3.11
CA GLY A 75 7.07 -9.65 -2.25
C GLY A 75 5.55 -9.47 -2.43
N LEU A 76 5.12 -8.87 -3.55
CA LEU A 76 3.71 -8.79 -3.97
C LEU A 76 3.42 -9.61 -5.25
N ASP A 77 4.45 -10.10 -5.93
CA ASP A 77 4.39 -10.98 -7.11
C ASP A 77 4.32 -12.48 -6.77
N GLU A 78 4.62 -12.84 -5.52
CA GLU A 78 4.58 -14.21 -5.02
C GLU A 78 3.16 -14.61 -4.57
N TRP A 79 2.33 -15.03 -5.54
CA TRP A 79 1.01 -15.64 -5.29
C TRP A 79 0.94 -17.07 -5.84
#